data_AF-A0A7S2QZY8-F1
#
_entry.id   AF-A0A7S2QZY8-F1
#
_cell.length_a   1.000
_cell.length_b   1.000
_cell.length_c   1.000
_cell.angle_alpha   90.00
_cell.angle_beta   90.00
_cell.angle_gamma   90.00
#
_symmetry.space_group_name_H-M   'P 1'
#
loop_
_entity.id
_entity.type
_entity.pdbx_description
1 polymer ?
#
loop_
_entity_poly.entity_id
_entity_poly.type
_entity_poly.pdbx_seq_one_letter_code
_entity_poly.pdbx_strand_id
1 'polypeptide(L)'
;TNNSYGFAGNTIEYTCERNEFRIGWGDAILGIDGCIYWPPFCAKYILKYDPYSDQTSLVGDDFGINDFKWPRGCTAPDGIIYCLPHNSKKVLCIDPLKEYASSLENDMEDHPEQLGCIFQPSIDIPNDTKFDRAVTKFGQEKVFKLLDDCMPPVDQVVGVSNLYPFMIAASEKNSDVSLIYHLLRQVPYFMNGINHASHTIEHIGNKRKQSSIHDNVK
;
A
#
# COMPACT_ATOMS: atom_id res chain seq x y z
N THR A 1 26.44 3.49 29.91
CA THR A 1 27.47 2.63 29.28
C THR A 1 27.71 3.17 27.89
N ASN A 2 28.91 3.68 27.57
CA ASN A 2 29.27 4.13 26.21
C ASN A 2 29.62 2.91 25.36
N ASN A 3 28.61 2.09 25.08
CA ASN A 3 28.78 0.98 24.15
C ASN A 3 28.60 1.53 22.73
N SER A 4 29.44 1.10 21.80
CA SER A 4 29.36 1.46 20.38
C SER A 4 28.23 0.72 19.64
N TYR A 5 27.28 0.12 20.36
CA TYR A 5 26.19 -0.68 19.81
C TYR A 5 24.87 -0.43 20.55
N GLY A 6 23.76 -0.63 19.82
CA GLY A 6 22.39 -0.61 20.33
C GLY A 6 21.54 -1.65 19.62
N PHE A 7 20.31 -1.84 20.08
CA PHE A 7 19.30 -2.65 19.40
C PHE A 7 18.40 -1.72 18.59
N ALA A 8 17.98 -2.18 17.42
CA ALA A 8 17.12 -1.46 16.49
C ALA A 8 15.88 -2.30 16.22
N GLY A 9 14.75 -1.63 16.00
CA GLY A 9 13.47 -2.28 15.77
C GLY A 9 12.77 -2.78 17.03
N ASN A 10 11.46 -3.00 16.90
CA ASN A 10 10.65 -3.65 17.93
C ASN A 10 10.90 -5.18 17.98
N THR A 11 10.55 -5.77 19.13
CA THR A 11 10.60 -7.23 19.31
C THR A 11 9.64 -7.93 18.35
N ILE A 12 10.15 -8.93 17.64
CA ILE A 12 9.34 -9.84 16.82
C ILE A 12 9.15 -11.15 17.58
N GLU A 13 7.90 -11.44 17.93
CA GLU A 13 7.52 -12.74 18.47
C GLU A 13 7.39 -13.75 17.32
N TYR A 14 8.46 -14.50 17.07
CA TYR A 14 8.47 -15.59 16.09
C TYR A 14 8.80 -16.91 16.77
N THR A 15 7.91 -17.90 16.61
CA THR A 15 8.11 -19.28 17.05
C THR A 15 8.31 -20.18 15.83
N CYS A 16 9.53 -20.72 15.69
CA CYS A 16 9.74 -21.86 14.80
C CYS A 16 9.17 -23.10 15.49
N GLU A 17 8.02 -23.59 15.02
CA GLU A 17 7.28 -24.68 15.66
C GLU A 17 7.99 -26.05 15.61
N ARG A 18 9.08 -26.20 14.83
CA ARG A 18 9.60 -27.54 14.47
C ARG A 18 11.04 -27.88 14.80
N ASN A 19 11.92 -26.97 15.25
CA ASN A 19 13.34 -27.31 15.45
C ASN A 19 13.93 -26.81 16.77
N GLU A 20 14.74 -27.68 17.39
CA GLU A 20 15.64 -27.37 18.52
C GLU A 20 16.70 -26.30 18.14
N PHE A 21 16.89 -26.04 16.84
CA PHE A 21 17.71 -24.95 16.31
C PHE A 21 16.83 -23.81 15.78
N ARG A 22 16.89 -22.66 16.46
CA ARG A 22 16.14 -21.43 16.14
C ARG A 22 16.77 -20.67 14.97
N ILE A 23 16.79 -21.23 13.77
CA ILE A 23 17.16 -20.48 12.57
C ILE A 23 15.88 -19.88 11.99
N GLY A 24 15.83 -18.56 11.79
CA GLY A 24 14.64 -17.86 11.29
C GLY A 24 14.82 -17.43 9.84
N TRP A 25 15.59 -16.37 9.64
CA TRP A 25 15.76 -15.72 8.33
C TRP A 25 17.16 -15.92 7.75
N GLY A 26 17.29 -15.63 6.44
CA GLY A 26 18.55 -15.66 5.70
C GLY A 26 19.41 -14.42 5.92
N ASP A 27 20.24 -14.07 4.93
CA ASP A 27 21.09 -12.88 4.96
C ASP A 27 20.27 -11.60 4.69
N ALA A 28 20.73 -10.48 5.26
CA ALA A 28 20.13 -9.16 5.09
C ALA A 28 20.32 -8.62 3.66
N ILE A 29 19.28 -7.99 3.11
CA ILE A 29 19.30 -7.41 1.76
C ILE A 29 18.68 -6.00 1.81
N LEU A 30 19.40 -5.00 1.30
CA LEU A 30 18.91 -3.61 1.23
C LEU A 30 17.94 -3.44 0.06
N GLY A 31 16.69 -3.14 0.36
CA GLY A 31 15.67 -2.77 -0.63
C GLY A 31 15.89 -1.36 -1.18
N ILE A 32 15.30 -1.10 -2.35
CA ILE A 32 15.39 0.23 -2.98
C ILE A 32 14.63 1.31 -2.20
N ASP A 33 13.70 0.89 -1.33
CA ASP A 33 12.94 1.72 -0.41
C ASP A 33 13.73 2.07 0.88
N GLY A 34 15.01 1.71 0.94
CA GLY A 34 15.88 1.94 2.09
C GLY A 34 15.62 1.00 3.28
N CYS A 35 14.67 0.07 3.17
CA CYS A 35 14.41 -0.93 4.19
C CYS A 35 15.35 -2.14 4.02
N ILE A 36 15.56 -2.88 5.10
CA ILE A 36 16.36 -4.11 5.09
C ILE A 36 15.42 -5.30 5.16
N TYR A 37 15.60 -6.25 4.26
CA TYR A 37 14.78 -7.45 4.15
C TYR A 37 15.63 -8.68 4.44
N TRP A 38 15.11 -9.61 5.25
CA TRP A 38 15.68 -10.93 5.43
C TRP A 38 14.72 -11.97 4.85
N PRO A 39 15.13 -12.73 3.83
CA PRO A 39 14.29 -13.77 3.24
C PRO A 39 13.96 -14.87 4.26
N PRO A 40 12.78 -15.50 4.16
CA PRO A 40 12.39 -16.57 5.06
C PRO A 40 13.22 -17.82 4.78
N PHE A 41 14.16 -18.15 5.66
CA PHE A 41 14.96 -19.36 5.53
C PHE A 41 14.24 -20.55 6.14
N CYS A 42 13.95 -20.49 7.44
CA CYS A 42 12.99 -21.38 8.12
C CYS A 42 11.80 -20.58 8.68
N ALA A 43 11.78 -19.26 8.50
CA ALA A 43 10.66 -18.40 8.84
C ALA A 43 9.44 -18.64 7.92
N LYS A 44 8.23 -18.35 8.43
CA LYS A 44 7.01 -18.33 7.61
C LYS A 44 6.90 -17.07 6.74
N TYR A 45 7.38 -15.93 7.24
CA TYR A 45 7.24 -14.62 6.61
C TYR A 45 8.60 -13.96 6.37
N ILE A 46 8.65 -12.97 5.48
CA ILE A 46 9.84 -12.12 5.29
C ILE A 46 9.96 -11.18 6.49
N LEU A 47 11.17 -11.00 7.01
CA LEU A 47 11.44 -9.95 8.00
C LEU A 47 11.81 -8.67 7.26
N LYS A 48 11.15 -7.57 7.60
CA LYS A 48 11.48 -6.23 7.12
C LYS A 48 11.86 -5.36 8.32
N TYR A 49 12.92 -4.59 8.18
CA TYR A 49 13.28 -3.52 9.10
C TYR A 49 13.32 -2.20 8.33
N ASP A 50 12.64 -1.19 8.85
CA ASP A 50 12.65 0.17 8.33
C ASP A 50 13.52 1.05 9.24
N PRO A 51 14.76 1.39 8.84
CA PRO A 51 15.66 2.22 9.64
C PRO A 51 15.12 3.63 9.90
N TYR A 52 14.17 4.10 9.09
CA TYR A 52 13.60 5.44 9.24
C TYR A 52 12.62 5.51 10.40
N SER A 53 11.71 4.51 10.50
CA SER A 53 10.72 4.43 11.57
C SER A 53 11.17 3.61 12.77
N ASP A 54 12.37 3.02 12.69
CA ASP A 54 12.89 2.05 13.66
C ASP A 54 11.89 0.93 13.98
N GLN A 55 11.16 0.47 12.96
CA GLN A 55 10.18 -0.60 13.07
C GLN A 55 10.60 -1.83 12.29
N THR A 56 10.28 -2.97 12.88
CA THR A 56 10.40 -4.30 12.28
C THR A 56 9.00 -4.85 12.03
N SER A 57 8.79 -5.43 10.85
CA SER A 57 7.52 -6.05 10.47
C SER A 57 7.74 -7.39 9.76
N LEU A 58 6.69 -8.21 9.78
CA LEU A 58 6.63 -9.43 8.97
C LEU A 58 5.78 -9.14 7.74
N VAL A 59 6.35 -9.38 6.56
CA VAL A 59 5.72 -9.05 5.27
C VAL A 59 5.66 -10.24 4.33
N GLY A 60 4.78 -10.14 3.33
CA GLY A 60 4.50 -11.19 2.36
C GLY A 60 3.59 -12.30 2.89
N ASP A 61 3.34 -13.28 2.03
CA ASP A 61 2.48 -14.42 2.33
C ASP A 61 3.11 -15.40 3.34
N ASP A 62 2.31 -16.35 3.86
CA ASP A 62 2.85 -17.50 4.59
C ASP A 62 3.56 -18.46 3.62
N PHE A 63 4.89 -18.42 3.63
CA PHE A 63 5.77 -19.30 2.85
C PHE A 63 5.92 -20.71 3.44
N GLY A 64 5.16 -21.00 4.49
CA GLY A 64 5.05 -22.31 5.12
C GLY A 64 6.24 -22.70 5.97
N ILE A 65 6.08 -23.85 6.62
CA ILE A 65 7.00 -24.43 7.61
C ILE A 65 8.15 -25.25 7.02
N ASN A 66 8.36 -25.17 5.70
CA ASN A 66 9.50 -25.84 5.08
C ASN A 66 10.80 -25.13 5.48
N ASP A 67 11.83 -25.90 5.81
CA ASP A 67 13.12 -25.37 6.25
C ASP A 67 14.10 -25.17 5.10
N PHE A 68 15.06 -24.27 5.34
CA PHE A 68 16.17 -23.93 4.45
C PHE A 68 15.72 -23.44 3.06
N LYS A 69 14.69 -22.58 3.00
CA LYS A 69 14.07 -22.11 1.75
C LYS A 69 14.96 -21.14 0.97
N TRP A 70 15.14 -19.91 1.44
CA TRP A 70 15.93 -18.89 0.77
C TRP A 70 16.97 -18.31 1.74
N PRO A 71 18.25 -18.72 1.64
CA PRO A 71 19.28 -18.22 2.55
C PRO A 71 19.75 -16.81 2.20
N ARG A 72 19.64 -16.38 0.94
CA ARG A 72 20.29 -15.16 0.42
C ARG A 72 19.53 -14.56 -0.75
N GLY A 73 19.85 -13.33 -1.11
CA GLY A 73 19.34 -12.68 -2.31
C GLY A 73 20.09 -11.40 -2.64
N CYS A 74 19.61 -10.70 -3.67
CA CYS A 74 20.18 -9.42 -4.09
C CYS A 74 19.10 -8.54 -4.72
N THR A 75 19.24 -7.22 -4.56
CA THR A 75 18.40 -6.21 -5.21
C THR A 75 18.89 -6.00 -6.63
N ALA A 76 18.01 -6.22 -7.60
CA ALA A 76 18.29 -6.00 -9.01
C ALA A 76 18.03 -4.54 -9.43
N PRO A 77 18.49 -4.09 -10.61
CA PRO A 77 18.29 -2.72 -11.09
C PRO A 77 16.82 -2.30 -11.30
N ASP A 78 15.92 -3.27 -11.40
CA ASP A 78 14.46 -3.02 -11.45
C ASP A 78 13.88 -2.66 -10.06
N GLY A 79 14.67 -2.77 -9.00
CA GLY A 79 14.27 -2.50 -7.62
C GLY A 79 13.68 -3.71 -6.89
N ILE A 80 13.57 -4.87 -7.54
CA ILE A 80 13.07 -6.12 -6.96
C ILE A 80 14.22 -6.87 -6.29
N ILE A 81 13.93 -7.45 -5.13
CA ILE A 81 14.85 -8.34 -4.43
C ILE A 81 14.61 -9.78 -4.89
N TYR A 82 15.63 -10.40 -5.46
CA TYR A 82 15.60 -11.78 -5.92
C TYR A 82 16.35 -12.68 -4.94
N CYS A 83 15.64 -13.64 -4.34
CA CYS A 83 16.19 -14.55 -3.35
C CYS A 83 16.49 -15.93 -3.96
N LEU A 84 17.72 -16.39 -3.76
CA LEU A 84 18.23 -17.64 -4.30
C LEU A 84 17.58 -18.82 -3.55
N PRO A 85 16.93 -19.76 -4.26
CA PRO A 85 16.36 -20.94 -3.64
C PRO A 85 17.46 -21.91 -3.19
N HIS A 86 17.30 -22.49 -2.00
CA HIS A 86 18.08 -23.64 -1.53
C HIS A 86 17.23 -24.92 -1.52
N ASN A 87 16.26 -25.04 -0.59
CA ASN A 87 15.27 -26.13 -0.61
C ASN A 87 13.94 -25.74 -1.27
N SER A 88 13.76 -24.46 -1.59
CA SER A 88 12.59 -24.01 -2.35
C SER A 88 12.71 -24.42 -3.82
N LYS A 89 11.58 -24.69 -4.48
CA LYS A 89 11.54 -24.97 -5.93
C LYS A 89 11.40 -23.71 -6.79
N LYS A 90 11.29 -22.53 -6.16
CA LYS A 90 11.04 -21.26 -6.84
C LYS A 90 11.96 -20.17 -6.31
N VAL A 91 12.39 -19.27 -7.20
CA VAL A 91 12.99 -17.99 -6.81
C VAL A 91 11.91 -17.15 -6.12
N LEU A 92 12.24 -16.56 -4.97
CA LEU A 92 11.35 -15.61 -4.29
C LEU A 92 11.71 -14.20 -4.76
N CYS A 93 10.69 -13.47 -5.22
CA CYS A 93 10.81 -12.07 -5.59
C CYS A 93 10.09 -11.23 -4.53
N ILE A 94 10.78 -10.27 -3.93
CA ILE A 94 10.21 -9.32 -2.98
C ILE A 94 10.22 -7.96 -3.68
N ASP A 95 9.05 -7.39 -3.88
CA ASP A 95 8.87 -6.08 -4.50
C ASP A 95 8.46 -5.08 -3.41
N PRO A 96 9.38 -4.20 -2.96
CA PRO A 96 9.09 -3.21 -1.92
C PRO A 96 7.97 -2.25 -2.30
N LEU A 97 7.84 -1.89 -3.58
CA LEU A 97 6.80 -0.98 -4.05
C LEU A 97 5.43 -1.67 -4.00
N LYS A 98 5.36 -2.94 -4.40
CA LYS A 98 4.12 -3.72 -4.31
C LYS A 98 3.70 -3.98 -2.87
N GLU A 99 4.65 -4.22 -1.97
CA GLU A 99 4.36 -4.36 -0.53
C GLU A 99 3.78 -3.06 0.05
N TYR A 100 4.35 -1.91 -0.32
CA TYR A 100 3.78 -0.61 0.04
C TYR A 100 2.39 -0.40 -0.56
N ALA A 101 2.16 -0.78 -1.82
CA ALA A 101 0.85 -0.69 -2.47
C ALA A 101 -0.23 -1.47 -1.70
N SER A 102 0.05 -2.72 -1.32
CA SER A 102 -0.91 -3.52 -0.53
C SER A 102 -1.18 -2.93 0.85
N SER A 103 -0.17 -2.36 1.51
CA SER A 103 -0.40 -1.63 2.77
C SER A 103 -1.29 -0.40 2.56
N LEU A 104 -1.08 0.32 1.46
CA LEU A 104 -1.85 1.52 1.15
C LEU A 104 -3.30 1.19 0.77
N GLU A 105 -3.53 0.12 0.02
CA GLU A 105 -4.86 -0.38 -0.31
C GLU A 105 -5.67 -0.71 0.94
N ASN A 106 -5.07 -1.42 1.90
CA ASN A 106 -5.71 -1.72 3.18
C ASN A 106 -6.02 -0.43 3.96
N ASP A 107 -5.05 0.49 4.05
CA ASP A 107 -5.26 1.79 4.71
C ASP A 107 -6.42 2.57 4.05
N MET A 108 -6.50 2.56 2.72
CA MET A 108 -7.55 3.24 1.94
C MET A 108 -8.93 2.57 2.12
N GLU A 109 -8.98 1.26 2.31
CA GLU A 109 -10.21 0.52 2.60
C GLU A 109 -10.71 0.82 4.03
N ASP A 110 -9.81 0.85 5.01
CA ASP A 110 -10.13 1.08 6.42
C ASP A 110 -10.48 2.55 6.71
N HIS A 111 -9.83 3.49 6.03
CA HIS A 111 -9.94 4.94 6.27
C HIS A 111 -10.10 5.77 4.98
N PRO A 112 -11.16 5.52 4.17
CA PRO A 112 -11.37 6.22 2.90
C PRO A 112 -11.60 7.73 3.09
N GLU A 113 -12.20 8.15 4.20
CA GLU A 113 -12.47 9.55 4.52
C GLU A 113 -11.22 10.35 4.89
N GLN A 114 -10.08 9.68 5.11
CA GLN A 114 -8.79 10.28 5.44
C GLN A 114 -7.72 10.00 4.37
N LEU A 115 -8.15 9.53 3.18
CA LEU A 115 -7.27 9.03 2.12
C LEU A 115 -6.22 8.04 2.65
N GLY A 116 -6.66 7.00 3.37
CA GLY A 116 -5.75 6.00 3.93
C GLY A 116 -4.73 6.58 4.91
N CYS A 117 -5.06 7.71 5.53
CA CYS A 117 -4.22 8.42 6.48
C CYS A 117 -2.82 8.73 5.90
N ILE A 118 -2.69 8.97 4.59
CA ILE A 118 -1.39 9.21 3.94
C ILE A 118 -0.68 10.46 4.47
N PHE A 119 -1.43 11.44 4.97
CA PHE A 119 -0.90 12.66 5.56
C PHE A 119 -0.65 12.56 7.08
N GLN A 120 -0.87 11.37 7.67
CA GLN A 120 -0.59 11.13 9.07
C GLN A 120 0.93 11.21 9.31
N PRO A 121 1.39 12.15 10.17
CA PRO A 121 2.80 12.26 10.49
C PRO A 121 3.27 11.15 11.43
N SER A 122 4.58 10.91 11.44
CA SER A 122 5.20 10.10 12.50
C SER A 122 5.07 10.82 13.85
N ILE A 123 4.93 10.06 14.93
CA ILE A 123 4.95 10.59 16.31
C ILE A 123 6.29 11.29 16.58
N ASP A 124 7.37 10.73 16.06
CA ASP A 124 8.74 11.22 16.30
C ASP A 124 9.10 12.40 15.40
N ILE A 125 8.46 12.50 14.23
CA ILE A 125 8.79 13.51 13.20
C ILE A 125 7.47 14.12 12.67
N PRO A 126 6.96 15.20 13.31
CA PRO A 126 5.63 15.75 13.05
C PRO A 126 5.40 16.31 11.64
N ASN A 127 6.47 16.59 10.89
CA ASN A 127 6.43 17.12 9.52
C ASN A 127 6.76 16.06 8.47
N ASP A 128 6.84 14.78 8.85
CA ASP A 128 7.13 13.69 7.94
C ASP A 128 5.93 12.74 7.90
N THR A 129 5.15 12.86 6.83
CA THR A 129 3.93 12.07 6.62
C THR A 129 4.24 10.71 6.00
N LYS A 130 3.26 9.79 6.01
CA LYS A 130 3.38 8.53 5.26
C LYS A 130 3.65 8.80 3.77
N PHE A 131 3.04 9.85 3.22
CA PHE A 131 3.25 10.31 1.86
C PHE A 131 4.70 10.79 1.63
N ASP A 132 5.25 11.65 2.49
CA ASP A 132 6.63 12.15 2.35
C ASP A 132 7.66 11.01 2.40
N ARG A 133 7.45 10.05 3.30
CA ARG A 133 8.27 8.83 3.36
C ARG A 133 8.17 8.02 2.08
N ALA A 134 6.97 7.81 1.56
CA ALA A 134 6.79 7.07 0.32
C ALA A 134 7.48 7.77 -0.86
N VAL A 135 7.35 9.09 -0.97
CA VAL A 135 8.01 9.89 -2.02
C VAL A 135 9.52 9.81 -1.88
N THR A 136 10.04 9.86 -0.65
CA THR A 136 11.48 9.71 -0.38
C THR A 136 11.99 8.32 -0.77
N LYS A 137 11.22 7.27 -0.47
CA LYS A 137 11.59 5.87 -0.73
C LYS A 137 11.47 5.46 -2.20
N PHE A 138 10.43 5.92 -2.90
CA PHE A 138 10.06 5.40 -4.22
C PHE A 138 10.09 6.45 -5.34
N GLY A 139 10.16 7.73 -4.99
CA GLY A 139 10.04 8.84 -5.93
C GLY A 139 8.59 9.23 -6.22
N GLN A 140 8.37 10.53 -6.41
CA GLN A 140 7.03 11.12 -6.52
C GLN A 140 6.18 10.51 -7.65
N GLU A 141 6.74 10.34 -8.84
CA GLU A 141 5.99 9.82 -10.01
C GLU A 141 5.43 8.41 -9.75
N LYS A 142 6.22 7.54 -9.11
CA LYS A 142 5.78 6.17 -8.79
C LYS A 142 4.70 6.19 -7.71
N VAL A 143 4.84 7.05 -6.70
CA VAL A 143 3.86 7.20 -5.62
C VAL A 143 2.53 7.75 -6.14
N PHE A 144 2.56 8.73 -7.03
CA PHE A 144 1.34 9.27 -7.64
C PHE A 144 0.59 8.21 -8.45
N LYS A 145 1.31 7.45 -9.27
CA LYS A 145 0.70 6.35 -10.03
C LYS A 145 0.10 5.29 -9.09
N LEU A 146 0.83 4.93 -8.04
CA LEU A 146 0.37 3.95 -7.06
C LEU A 146 -0.88 4.46 -6.32
N LEU A 147 -0.94 5.74 -5.94
CA LEU A 147 -2.14 6.36 -5.36
C LEU A 147 -3.33 6.26 -6.32
N ASP A 148 -3.12 6.50 -7.62
CA ASP A 148 -4.17 6.38 -8.62
C ASP A 148 -4.68 4.93 -8.73
N ASP A 149 -3.78 3.95 -8.65
CA ASP A 149 -4.09 2.52 -8.74
C ASP A 149 -4.80 2.01 -7.45
N CYS A 150 -4.45 2.55 -6.28
CA CYS A 150 -4.98 2.12 -4.98
C CYS A 150 -6.23 2.91 -4.54
N MET A 151 -6.54 4.05 -5.15
CA MET A 151 -7.72 4.83 -4.78
C MET A 151 -9.01 4.07 -5.12
N PRO A 152 -10.00 4.00 -4.20
CA PRO A 152 -11.30 3.44 -4.53
C PRO A 152 -11.99 4.28 -5.62
N PRO A 153 -12.96 3.71 -6.35
CA PRO A 153 -13.80 4.48 -7.27
C PRO A 153 -14.35 5.72 -6.58
N VAL A 154 -14.29 6.87 -7.26
CA VAL A 154 -14.66 8.17 -6.67
C VAL A 154 -16.07 8.17 -6.09
N ASP A 155 -17.01 7.46 -6.72
CA ASP A 155 -18.39 7.33 -6.23
C ASP A 155 -18.45 6.71 -4.82
N GLN A 156 -17.54 5.79 -4.50
CA GLN A 156 -17.44 5.17 -3.18
C GLN A 156 -16.86 6.15 -2.16
N VAL A 157 -15.76 6.85 -2.50
CA VAL A 157 -15.14 7.85 -1.62
C VAL A 157 -16.08 9.00 -1.32
N VAL A 158 -16.74 9.54 -2.35
CA VAL A 158 -17.75 10.59 -2.21
C VAL A 158 -18.97 10.06 -1.48
N GLY A 159 -19.38 8.80 -1.70
CA GLY A 159 -20.50 8.18 -1.00
C GLY A 159 -20.29 8.08 0.52
N VAL A 160 -19.04 7.92 0.98
CA VAL A 160 -18.70 7.86 2.41
C VAL A 160 -18.47 9.24 3.00
N SER A 161 -17.66 10.08 2.34
CA SER A 161 -17.16 11.34 2.90
C SER A 161 -17.95 12.59 2.47
N ASN A 162 -18.76 12.50 1.40
CA ASN A 162 -19.31 13.64 0.64
C ASN A 162 -18.25 14.60 0.07
N LEU A 163 -16.97 14.20 0.07
CA LEU A 163 -15.86 14.99 -0.42
C LEU A 163 -15.16 14.25 -1.55
N TYR A 164 -14.68 15.00 -2.54
CA TYR A 164 -13.78 14.45 -3.55
C TYR A 164 -12.39 14.22 -2.93
N PRO A 165 -11.59 13.26 -3.44
CA PRO A 165 -10.25 12.99 -2.91
C PRO A 165 -9.37 14.24 -2.77
N PHE A 166 -9.37 15.13 -3.77
CA PHE A 166 -8.59 16.37 -3.68
C PHE A 166 -9.08 17.32 -2.56
N MET A 167 -10.37 17.27 -2.20
CA MET A 167 -10.93 18.07 -1.11
C MET A 167 -10.53 17.50 0.25
N ILE A 168 -10.54 16.17 0.39
CA ILE A 168 -10.03 15.48 1.59
C ILE A 168 -8.56 15.83 1.78
N ALA A 169 -7.76 15.69 0.71
CA ALA A 169 -6.36 16.09 0.75
C ALA A 169 -6.20 17.57 1.13
N ALA A 170 -6.99 18.48 0.56
CA ALA A 170 -6.90 19.91 0.88
C ALA A 170 -7.35 20.27 2.31
N SER A 171 -8.15 19.43 2.98
CA SER A 171 -8.53 19.65 4.38
C SER A 171 -7.46 19.21 5.38
N GLU A 172 -6.49 18.41 4.96
CA GLU A 172 -5.43 17.89 5.83
C GLU A 172 -4.34 18.92 6.10
N LYS A 173 -3.94 19.07 7.37
CA LYS A 173 -2.97 20.07 7.81
C LYS A 173 -1.58 19.87 7.18
N ASN A 174 -1.18 18.61 7.03
CA ASN A 174 0.14 18.21 6.52
C ASN A 174 0.08 17.78 5.05
N SER A 175 -0.90 18.29 4.31
CA SER A 175 -1.10 17.91 2.92
C SER A 175 0.00 18.42 2.00
N ASP A 176 0.22 17.68 0.91
CA ASP A 176 1.13 18.08 -0.16
C ASP A 176 0.39 18.74 -1.31
N VAL A 177 0.80 19.96 -1.65
CA VAL A 177 0.17 20.77 -2.69
C VAL A 177 0.26 20.10 -4.06
N SER A 178 1.35 19.40 -4.35
CA SER A 178 1.54 18.70 -5.63
C SER A 178 0.55 17.55 -5.75
N LEU A 179 0.29 16.82 -4.66
CA LEU A 179 -0.72 15.76 -4.64
C LEU A 179 -2.14 16.34 -4.77
N ILE A 180 -2.46 17.43 -4.09
CA ILE A 180 -3.76 18.13 -4.28
C ILE A 180 -3.96 18.49 -5.75
N TYR A 181 -2.95 19.09 -6.39
CA TYR A 181 -3.03 19.45 -7.81
C TYR A 181 -3.14 18.23 -8.73
N HIS A 182 -2.45 17.14 -8.41
CA HIS A 182 -2.54 15.87 -9.15
C HIS A 182 -3.97 15.34 -9.13
N LEU A 183 -4.56 15.22 -7.93
CA LEU A 183 -5.95 14.75 -7.75
C LEU A 183 -6.96 15.70 -8.43
N LEU A 184 -6.76 17.02 -8.33
CA LEU A 184 -7.64 18.00 -8.97
C LEU A 184 -7.65 17.86 -10.51
N ARG A 185 -6.50 17.54 -11.13
CA ARG A 185 -6.39 17.35 -12.58
C ARG A 185 -7.13 16.12 -13.11
N GLN A 186 -7.50 15.19 -12.23
CA GLN A 186 -8.23 13.98 -12.60
C GLN A 186 -9.76 14.21 -12.66
N VAL A 187 -10.28 15.29 -12.06
CA VAL A 187 -11.72 15.66 -12.05
C VAL A 187 -12.38 15.71 -13.44
N PRO A 188 -11.76 16.23 -14.51
CA PRO A 188 -12.35 16.21 -15.85
C PRO A 188 -12.54 14.79 -16.41
N TYR A 189 -11.67 13.84 -16.05
CA TYR A 189 -11.84 12.43 -16.42
C TYR A 189 -13.00 11.78 -15.63
N PHE A 190 -13.17 12.15 -14.36
CA PHE A 190 -14.27 11.66 -13.52
C PHE A 190 -15.65 12.10 -14.03
N MET A 191 -15.80 13.34 -14.51
CA MET A 191 -17.08 13.83 -15.06
C MET A 191 -17.49 13.17 -16.39
N ASN A 192 -16.54 12.68 -17.19
CA ASN A 192 -16.84 11.97 -18.44
C ASN A 192 -17.39 10.55 -18.22
N GLY A 193 -17.06 9.89 -17.10
CA GLY A 193 -17.65 8.61 -16.72
C GLY A 193 -19.12 8.73 -16.27
N ILE A 194 -19.46 9.85 -15.61
CA ILE A 194 -20.81 10.15 -15.14
C ILE A 194 -21.75 10.42 -16.33
N ASN A 195 -21.30 11.10 -17.39
CA ASN A 195 -22.14 11.33 -18.58
C ASN A 195 -22.61 10.02 -19.25
N HIS A 196 -21.83 8.94 -19.17
CA HIS A 196 -22.26 7.61 -19.64
C HIS A 196 -23.24 6.91 -18.68
N ALA A 197 -23.09 7.11 -17.37
CA ALA A 197 -24.04 6.60 -16.38
C ALA A 197 -25.37 7.36 -16.38
N SER A 198 -25.35 8.68 -16.58
CA SER A 198 -26.52 9.55 -16.66
C SER A 198 -27.40 9.22 -17.88
N HIS A 199 -26.82 8.91 -19.04
CA HIS A 199 -27.59 8.43 -20.20
C HIS A 199 -28.33 7.10 -19.92
N THR A 200 -27.77 6.26 -19.06
CA THR A 200 -28.39 4.98 -18.69
C THR A 200 -29.58 5.18 -17.72
N ILE A 201 -29.46 6.14 -16.80
CA ILE A 201 -30.53 6.51 -15.85
C ILE A 201 -31.68 7.27 -16.56
N GLU A 202 -31.37 8.15 -17.52
CA GLU A 202 -32.40 8.83 -18.32
C GLU A 202 -33.20 7.86 -19.20
N HIS A 203 -32.57 6.84 -19.78
CA HIS A 203 -33.28 5.83 -20.57
C HIS A 203 -34.23 4.96 -19.73
N ILE A 204 -33.87 4.67 -18.47
CA ILE A 204 -34.73 3.93 -17.53
C ILE A 204 -35.88 4.81 -17.02
N GLY A 205 -35.62 6.10 -16.78
CA GLY A 205 -36.65 7.08 -16.41
C GLY A 205 -37.68 7.33 -17.51
N ASN A 206 -37.26 7.40 -18.77
CA ASN A 206 -38.18 7.58 -19.91
C ASN A 206 -39.01 6.33 -20.22
N LYS A 207 -38.48 5.11 -20.00
CA LYS A 207 -39.28 3.88 -20.13
C LYS A 207 -40.40 3.77 -19.08
N ARG A 208 -40.17 4.23 -17.83
CA ARG A 208 -41.21 4.22 -16.78
C ARG A 208 -42.31 5.27 -17.01
N LYS A 209 -41.99 6.42 -17.59
CA LYS A 209 -43.00 7.43 -17.96
C LYS A 209 -43.86 7.02 -19.16
N GLN A 210 -43.33 6.26 -20.12
CA GLN A 210 -44.13 5.75 -21.24
C GLN A 210 -45.07 4.60 -20.84
N SER A 211 -44.70 3.75 -19.87
CA SER A 211 -45.61 2.69 -19.40
C SER A 211 -46.77 3.23 -18.55
N SER A 212 -46.57 4.31 -17.79
CA SER A 212 -47.64 4.88 -16.94
C SER A 212 -48.70 5.69 -17.70
N ILE A 213 -48.45 6.04 -18.98
CA ILE A 213 -49.41 6.77 -19.81
C ILE A 213 -50.39 5.80 -20.50
N HIS A 214 -50.07 4.50 -20.60
CA HIS A 214 -50.95 3.51 -21.21
C HIS A 214 -51.97 2.84 -20.27
N ASP A 215 -51.87 3.05 -18.95
CA ASP A 215 -52.76 2.42 -17.96
C ASP A 215 -53.95 3.30 -17.50
N ASN A 216 -54.11 4.52 -18.06
CA ASN A 216 -55.17 5.47 -17.66
C ASN A 216 -56.22 5.76 -18.76
N VAL A 217 -56.37 4.89 -19.75
CA VAL A 217 -57.51 4.94 -20.68
C VAL A 217 -58.22 3.60 -20.70
N LYS A 218 -59.17 3.42 -19.78
CA LYS A 218 -60.35 2.57 -19.93
C LYS A 218 -61.39 2.92 -18.88
#